data_AF-A0A517QFH9-F1
#
_entry.id   AF-A0A517QFH9-F1
#
_cell.length_a   1.000
_cell.length_b   1.000
_cell.length_c   1.000
_cell.angle_alpha   90.00
_cell.angle_beta   90.00
_cell.angle_gamma   90.00
#
_symmetry.space_group_name_H-M   'P 1'
#
loop_
_entity.id
_entity.type
_entity.pdbx_description
1 polymer ?
#
loop_
_entity_poly.entity_id
_entity_poly.type
_entity_poly.pdbx_seq_one_letter_code
_entity_poly.pdbx_strand_id
1 'polypeptide(L)' 'MGNSATIPFSTYQLDQLPVDVIEEMKLRTWARKNYTEESQRDDLWHPVILDEMLRIDQE' A
#
# COMPACT_ATOMS: atom_id res chain seq x y z
N MET A 1 3.99 24.72 -40.48
CA MET A 1 4.88 24.43 -39.34
C MET A 1 4.01 23.88 -38.22
N GLY A 2 4.03 22.56 -38.02
CA GLY A 2 3.11 21.85 -37.14
C GLY A 2 3.54 21.88 -35.67
N ASN A 3 2.67 22.43 -34.83
CA ASN A 3 2.44 22.13 -33.42
C ASN A 3 3.12 20.86 -32.84
N SER A 4 4.28 21.02 -32.19
CA SER A 4 4.78 19.97 -31.27
C SER A 4 3.99 20.04 -29.97
N ALA A 5 3.06 19.10 -29.86
CA ALA A 5 2.15 18.89 -28.74
C ALA A 5 2.88 18.87 -27.39
N THR A 6 2.34 19.63 -26.44
CA THR A 6 2.50 19.38 -25.01
C THR A 6 2.19 17.91 -24.78
N ILE A 7 3.21 17.12 -24.46
CA ILE A 7 3.04 15.74 -24.03
C ILE A 7 2.14 15.78 -22.79
N PRO A 8 0.92 15.21 -22.81
CA PRO A 8 0.20 15.00 -21.57
C PRO A 8 1.02 13.94 -20.82
N PHE A 9 1.68 14.36 -19.74
CA PHE A 9 2.20 13.46 -18.73
C PHE A 9 1.03 12.57 -18.32
N SER A 10 0.99 11.37 -18.87
CA SER A 10 -0.11 10.43 -18.64
C SER A 10 -0.06 10.06 -17.17
N THR A 11 -0.88 10.72 -16.36
CA THR A 11 -1.09 10.42 -14.95
C THR A 11 -1.78 9.06 -14.74
N TYR A 12 -2.05 8.33 -15.82
CA TYR A 12 -2.73 7.04 -15.79
C TYR A 12 -1.78 5.84 -15.63
N GLN A 13 -0.48 6.04 -15.44
CA GLN A 13 0.47 4.95 -15.17
C GLN A 13 0.71 4.70 -13.66
N LEU A 14 -0.03 5.38 -12.77
CA LEU A 14 0.13 5.25 -11.31
C LEU A 14 -0.65 4.11 -10.66
N ASP A 15 -1.43 3.33 -11.42
CA ASP A 15 -2.32 2.32 -10.83
C ASP A 15 -1.64 0.98 -10.50
N GLN A 16 -0.33 0.85 -10.75
CA GLN A 16 0.46 -0.34 -10.42
C GLN A 16 1.89 0.07 -9.98
N LEU A 17 2.04 1.17 -9.22
CA LEU A 17 3.31 1.37 -8.55
C LEU A 17 3.42 0.29 -7.47
N PRO A 18 4.51 -0.51 -7.45
CA PRO A 18 4.80 -1.34 -6.29
C PRO A 18 4.78 -0.39 -5.09
N VAL A 19 4.07 -0.78 -4.02
CA VAL A 19 4.04 0.02 -2.80
C VAL A 19 5.48 0.43 -2.49
N ASP A 20 5.73 1.73 -2.32
CA ASP A 20 7.10 2.19 -2.13
C ASP A 20 7.66 1.40 -0.93
N VAL A 21 8.87 0.85 -1.02
CA VAL A 21 9.45 0.04 0.06
C VAL A 21 9.41 0.79 1.40
N ILE A 22 9.51 2.12 1.37
CA ILE A 22 9.35 2.98 2.54
C ILE A 22 7.91 2.96 3.06
N GLU A 23 6.92 3.02 2.18
CA GLU A 23 5.50 2.93 2.52
C GLU A 23 5.15 1.55 3.07
N GLU A 24 5.64 0.46 2.46
CA GLU A 24 5.48 -0.89 2.99
C GLU A 24 6.03 -1.00 4.42
N MET A 25 7.25 -0.51 4.64
CA MET A 25 7.90 -0.53 5.94
C MET A 25 7.10 0.25 6.99
N LYS A 26 6.52 1.40 6.61
CA LYS A 26 5.64 2.17 7.48
C LYS A 26 4.36 1.41 7.81
N LEU A 27 3.72 0.80 6.82
CA LEU A 27 2.50 0.01 6.99
C LEU A 27 2.73 -1.21 7.88
N ARG A 28 3.81 -1.98 7.66
CA ARG A 28 4.21 -3.10 8.52
C ARG A 28 4.53 -2.64 9.95
N THR A 29 5.23 -1.51 10.08
CA THR A 29 5.52 -0.92 11.41
C THR A 29 4.23 -0.51 12.13
N TRP A 30 3.29 0.09 11.41
CA TRP A 30 1.99 0.45 11.95
C TRP A 30 1.21 -0.80 12.38
N ALA A 31 1.17 -1.84 11.55
CA ALA A 31 0.50 -3.10 11.83
C ALA A 31 1.03 -3.77 13.11
N ARG A 32 2.36 -3.81 13.30
CA ARG A 32 2.98 -4.32 14.53
C ARG A 32 2.62 -3.51 15.77
N LYS A 33 2.54 -2.18 15.65
CA LYS A 33 2.22 -1.29 16.77
C LYS A 33 0.73 -1.28 17.13
N ASN A 34 -0.13 -1.46 16.13
CA ASN A 34 -1.59 -1.41 16.24
C ASN A 34 -2.18 -2.81 15.99
N TYR A 35 -1.45 -3.84 16.38
CA TYR A 35 -1.90 -5.22 16.21
C TYR A 35 -3.26 -5.40 16.88
N THR A 36 -4.16 -6.06 16.16
CA THR A 36 -5.49 -6.39 16.66
C THR A 36 -5.86 -7.82 16.23
N GLU A 37 -6.74 -8.44 17.00
CA GLU A 37 -7.27 -9.77 16.73
C GLU A 37 -8.09 -9.77 15.43
N GLU A 38 -8.17 -10.92 14.75
CA GLU A 38 -8.88 -11.09 13.47
C GLU A 38 -10.31 -10.54 13.49
N SER A 39 -11.02 -10.71 14.61
CA SER A 39 -12.41 -10.25 14.79
C SER A 39 -12.57 -8.72 14.83
N GLN A 40 -11.48 -7.98 15.03
CA GLN A 40 -11.44 -6.52 15.15
C GLN A 40 -10.78 -5.85 13.94
N ARG A 41 -10.37 -6.62 12.92
CA ARG A 41 -9.73 -6.09 11.71
C ARG A 41 -10.78 -5.49 10.77
N ASP A 42 -10.38 -4.44 10.08
CA ASP A 42 -11.20 -3.84 9.03
C ASP A 42 -10.69 -4.35 7.67
N ASP A 43 -11.60 -4.91 6.87
CA ASP A 43 -11.32 -5.39 5.52
C ASP A 43 -10.88 -4.26 4.57
N LEU A 44 -11.10 -2.99 4.94
CA LEU A 44 -10.64 -1.81 4.22
C LEU A 44 -9.16 -1.48 4.47
N TRP A 45 -8.48 -2.19 5.38
CA TRP A 45 -7.06 -1.95 5.63
C TRP A 45 -6.18 -2.38 4.48
N HIS A 46 -5.00 -1.78 4.41
CA HIS A 46 -4.03 -2.10 3.38
C HIS A 46 -3.63 -3.59 3.47
N PRO A 47 -3.53 -4.33 2.36
CA PRO A 47 -3.19 -5.76 2.38
C PRO A 47 -1.86 -6.05 3.09
N VAL A 48 -0.89 -5.14 3.02
CA VAL A 48 0.38 -5.21 3.79
C VAL A 48 0.16 -5.22 5.30
N ILE A 49 -0.82 -4.46 5.79
CA ILE A 49 -1.18 -4.44 7.22
C ILE A 49 -1.79 -5.78 7.59
N LEU A 50 -2.75 -6.26 6.80
CA LEU A 50 -3.44 -7.53 7.04
C LEU A 50 -2.47 -8.72 6.99
N ASP A 51 -1.57 -8.74 6.00
CA ASP A 51 -0.50 -9.75 5.86
C ASP A 51 0.45 -9.74 7.07
N GLU A 52 0.88 -8.54 7.50
CA GLU A 52 1.75 -8.44 8.67
C GLU A 52 1.04 -8.88 9.96
N MET A 53 -0.25 -8.55 10.14
CA MET A 53 -1.00 -9.02 11.31
C MET A 53 -1.21 -10.52 11.29
N LEU A 54 -1.50 -11.11 10.13
CA LEU A 54 -1.58 -12.56 9.97
C LEU A 54 -0.24 -13.24 10.29
N ARG A 55 0.88 -12.60 9.92
CA ARG A 55 2.22 -13.08 10.25
C ARG A 55 2.48 -13.06 11.76
N ILE A 56 1.98 -12.05 12.47
CA ILE A 56 2.05 -11.97 13.94
C ILE A 56 1.17 -13.04 14.59
N ASP A 57 -0.01 -13.34 14.03
CA ASP A 57 -0.88 -14.41 14.55
C ASP A 57 -0.25 -15.80 14.50
N GLN A 58 0.67 -16.01 13.54
CA GLN A 58 1.35 -17.27 13.30
C GLN A 58 2.67 -17.42 14.06
N GLU A 59 3.13 -16.36 14.75
CA GLU A 59 4.36 -16.35 15.56
C GLU A 59 4.09 -16.82 17.01
#